data_AF-A0ABC9E8A1-F1
#
_entry.id   AF-A0ABC9E8A1-F1
#
_cell.length_a   1.000
_cell.length_b   1.000
_cell.length_c   1.000
_cell.angle_alpha   90.00
_cell.angle_beta   90.00
_cell.angle_gamma   90.00
#
_symmetry.space_group_name_H-M   'P 1'
#
loop_
_entity.id
_entity.type
_entity.pdbx_description
1 polymer ?
#
loop_
_entity_poly.entity_id
_entity_poly.type
_entity_poly.pdbx_seq_one_letter_code
_entity_poly.pdbx_strand_id
1 'polypeptide(L)'
;MGVHDLLEGWVPLGGKESIRIIFMLAIVLWDIWNTRNKIAIEGVFPRNPTDVLHKIYAYFQRWRVLLKGEDQAKLDTGMAQVRVWMEAFMEKRRDYPHLEDFM
;
A
#
# COMPACT_ATOMS: atom_id res chain seq x y z
N MET A 1 13.57 -18.72 10.86
CA MET A 1 12.13 -18.45 10.72
C MET A 1 11.83 -18.40 9.24
N GLY A 2 11.19 -19.43 8.70
CA GLY A 2 10.95 -19.54 7.27
C GLY A 2 9.93 -18.53 6.80
N VAL A 3 10.02 -18.11 5.54
CA VAL A 3 8.98 -17.27 4.90
C VAL A 3 7.59 -17.90 5.00
N HIS A 4 7.50 -19.23 5.06
CA HIS A 4 6.26 -19.97 5.28
C HIS A 4 5.64 -19.70 6.67
N ASP A 5 6.43 -19.69 7.73
CA ASP A 5 6.01 -19.38 9.11
C ASP A 5 5.49 -17.94 9.25
N LEU A 6 6.19 -16.99 8.59
CA LEU A 6 5.77 -15.59 8.55
C LEU A 6 4.45 -15.42 7.80
N LEU A 7 4.27 -16.13 6.69
CA LEU A 7 3.05 -16.10 5.89
C LEU A 7 1.87 -16.76 6.59
N GLU A 8 2.06 -17.88 7.28
CA GLU A 8 1.00 -18.56 8.03
C GLU A 8 0.52 -17.76 9.25
N GLY A 9 1.41 -17.03 9.92
CA GLY A 9 1.04 -16.14 11.03
C GLY A 9 0.35 -14.84 10.59
N TRP A 10 0.67 -14.31 9.40
CA TRP A 10 0.12 -13.04 8.90
C TRP A 10 -1.09 -13.20 7.99
N VAL A 11 -1.15 -14.28 7.24
CA VAL A 11 -2.25 -14.60 6.33
C VAL A 11 -2.79 -15.93 6.79
N PRO A 12 -3.99 -15.99 7.41
CA PRO A 12 -4.63 -17.27 7.67
C PRO A 12 -4.96 -17.88 6.30
N LEU A 13 -4.06 -18.69 5.75
CA LEU A 13 -4.17 -19.28 4.43
C LEU A 13 -5.27 -20.36 4.50
N GLY A 14 -6.41 -20.10 3.84
CA GLY A 14 -7.49 -21.10 3.75
C GLY A 14 -8.92 -20.57 3.67
N GLY A 15 -9.15 -19.25 3.70
CA GLY A 15 -10.50 -18.67 3.70
C GLY A 15 -10.69 -17.50 2.72
N LYS A 16 -11.93 -17.04 2.59
CA LYS A 16 -12.27 -15.85 1.77
C LYS A 16 -11.51 -14.59 2.21
N GLU A 17 -11.11 -14.51 3.47
CA GLU A 17 -10.31 -13.39 4.00
C GLU A 17 -8.85 -13.41 3.52
N SER A 18 -8.26 -14.59 3.26
CA SER A 18 -6.91 -14.72 2.72
C SER A 18 -6.81 -14.09 1.33
N ILE A 19 -7.84 -14.32 0.50
CA ILE A 19 -7.94 -13.74 -0.86
C ILE A 19 -7.94 -12.22 -0.78
N ARG A 20 -8.62 -11.64 0.22
CA ARG A 20 -8.64 -10.18 0.43
C ARG A 20 -7.25 -9.63 0.75
N ILE A 21 -6.53 -10.28 1.66
CA ILE A 21 -5.17 -9.85 2.03
C ILE A 21 -4.22 -9.98 0.84
N ILE A 22 -4.29 -11.09 0.10
CA ILE A 22 -3.49 -11.30 -1.11
C ILE A 22 -3.82 -10.24 -2.17
N PHE A 23 -5.09 -9.87 -2.33
CA PHE A 23 -5.49 -8.82 -3.26
C PHE A 23 -4.90 -7.45 -2.87
N MET A 24 -4.90 -7.11 -1.57
CA MET A 24 -4.27 -5.87 -1.10
C MET A 24 -2.75 -5.89 -1.29
N LEU A 25 -2.10 -7.00 -0.96
CA LEU A 25 -0.66 -7.17 -1.17
C LEU A 25 -0.28 -7.09 -2.64
N ALA A 26 -1.10 -7.65 -3.53
CA ALA A 26 -0.89 -7.57 -4.97
C ALA A 26 -0.94 -6.13 -5.47
N ILE A 27 -1.87 -5.30 -4.99
CA ILE A 27 -1.95 -3.87 -5.33
C ILE A 27 -0.69 -3.12 -4.88
N VAL A 28 -0.23 -3.37 -3.65
CA VAL A 28 0.98 -2.73 -3.11
C VAL A 28 2.22 -3.15 -3.91
N LEU A 29 2.40 -4.44 -4.17
CA LEU A 29 3.51 -4.96 -4.96
C LEU A 29 3.49 -4.43 -6.39
N TRP A 30 2.29 -4.31 -6.98
CA TRP A 30 2.10 -3.77 -8.33
C TRP A 30 2.52 -2.30 -8.43
N ASP A 31 2.19 -1.47 -7.44
CA ASP A 31 2.62 -0.08 -7.39
C ASP A 31 4.13 0.05 -7.19
N ILE A 32 4.71 -0.73 -6.26
CA ILE A 32 6.16 -0.75 -6.03
C ILE A 32 6.89 -1.14 -7.31
N TRP A 33 6.41 -2.18 -8.01
CA TRP A 33 6.94 -2.60 -9.29
C TRP A 33 6.86 -1.48 -10.33
N ASN A 34 5.69 -0.86 -10.51
CA ASN A 34 5.52 0.25 -11.45
C ASN A 34 6.40 1.44 -11.13
N THR A 35 6.54 1.79 -9.85
CA THR A 35 7.41 2.88 -9.41
C THR A 35 8.87 2.56 -9.72
N ARG A 36 9.35 1.34 -9.41
CA ARG A 36 10.70 0.90 -9.80
C ARG A 36 10.91 0.91 -11.31
N ASN A 37 9.92 0.45 -12.08
CA ASN A 37 10.02 0.38 -13.54
C ASN A 37 10.04 1.79 -14.15
N LYS A 38 9.26 2.72 -13.60
CA LYS A 38 9.25 4.12 -14.00
C LYS A 38 10.57 4.82 -13.69
N ILE A 39 11.17 4.55 -12.53
CA ILE A 39 12.52 5.02 -12.20
C ILE A 39 13.55 4.47 -13.21
N ALA A 40 13.48 3.17 -13.51
CA ALA A 40 14.44 2.52 -14.39
C ALA A 40 14.35 3.00 -15.86
N ILE A 41 13.14 3.29 -16.35
CA ILE A 41 12.90 3.66 -17.76
C ILE A 41 12.94 5.17 -17.96
N GLU A 42 12.26 5.95 -17.11
CA GLU A 42 12.11 7.40 -17.28
C GLU A 42 13.13 8.20 -16.44
N GLY A 43 13.86 7.57 -15.52
CA GLY A 43 14.78 8.25 -14.61
C GLY A 43 14.08 9.13 -13.57
N VAL A 44 12.75 9.05 -13.47
CA VAL A 44 11.96 9.89 -12.56
C VAL A 44 11.90 9.25 -11.19
N PHE A 45 12.72 9.76 -10.27
CA PHE A 45 12.66 9.40 -8.86
C PHE A 45 11.45 10.09 -8.19
N PRO A 46 10.65 9.37 -7.39
CA PRO A 46 9.64 10.00 -6.54
C PRO A 46 10.37 10.97 -5.61
N ARG A 47 10.00 12.26 -5.68
CA ARG A 47 10.60 13.32 -4.86
C ARG A 47 10.41 13.07 -3.37
N ASN A 48 9.37 12.33 -3.01
CA ASN A 48 9.03 12.04 -1.63
C ASN A 48 8.39 10.63 -1.52
N PRO A 49 8.73 9.79 -0.53
CA PRO A 49 8.06 8.51 -0.30
C PRO A 49 6.53 8.60 -0.15
N THR A 50 5.98 9.79 0.17
CA THR A 50 4.54 10.02 0.20
C THR A 50 3.87 9.87 -1.17
N ASP A 51 4.55 10.17 -2.27
CA ASP A 51 3.99 10.04 -3.62
C ASP A 51 3.61 8.59 -3.94
N VAL A 52 4.44 7.66 -3.48
CA VAL A 52 4.21 6.22 -3.64
C VAL A 52 2.98 5.79 -2.85
N LEU A 53 2.84 6.26 -1.60
CA LEU A 53 1.67 5.96 -0.77
C LEU A 53 0.36 6.50 -1.39
N HIS A 54 0.38 7.72 -1.94
CA HIS A 54 -0.79 8.28 -2.62
C HIS A 54 -1.15 7.49 -3.89
N LYS A 55 -0.15 7.03 -4.65
CA LYS A 55 -0.42 6.16 -5.80
C LYS A 55 -1.03 4.83 -5.40
N ILE A 56 -0.49 4.17 -4.37
CA ILE A 56 -1.06 2.94 -3.82
C ILE A 56 -2.54 3.16 -3.46
N TYR A 57 -2.86 4.26 -2.77
CA TYR A 57 -4.23 4.61 -2.41
C TYR A 57 -5.12 4.82 -3.65
N ALA A 58 -4.61 5.50 -4.68
CA ALA A 58 -5.32 5.69 -5.95
C ALA A 58 -5.57 4.35 -6.68
N TYR A 59 -4.61 3.42 -6.64
CA TYR A 59 -4.82 2.07 -7.18
C TYR A 59 -5.90 1.30 -6.42
N PHE A 60 -5.92 1.38 -5.09
CA PHE A 60 -7.00 0.81 -4.28
C PHE A 60 -8.37 1.37 -4.68
N GLN A 61 -8.50 2.69 -4.85
CA GLN A 61 -9.75 3.30 -5.31
C GLN A 61 -10.16 2.83 -6.71
N ARG A 62 -9.21 2.73 -7.64
CA ARG A 62 -9.47 2.28 -9.01
C ARG A 62 -9.88 0.81 -9.08
N TRP A 63 -9.28 -0.03 -8.25
CA TRP A 63 -9.51 -1.47 -8.23
C TRP A 63 -10.69 -1.86 -7.36
N ARG A 64 -11.17 -0.97 -6.48
CA ARG A 64 -12.43 -1.11 -5.73
C ARG A 64 -13.61 -1.50 -6.61
N VAL A 65 -13.72 -0.94 -7.81
CA VAL A 65 -14.82 -1.21 -8.76
C VAL A 65 -14.83 -2.67 -9.22
N LEU A 66 -13.70 -3.38 -9.14
CA LEU A 66 -13.60 -4.80 -9.51
C LEU A 66 -14.17 -5.73 -8.43
N LEU A 67 -14.25 -5.26 -7.18
CA LEU A 67 -14.84 -6.02 -6.07
C LEU A 67 -16.37 -5.87 -6.09
N LYS A 68 -17.09 -6.81 -5.47
CA LYS A 68 -18.56 -6.77 -5.40
C LYS A 68 -19.04 -6.89 -3.95
N GLY A 69 -20.14 -6.21 -3.65
CA GLY A 69 -20.90 -6.38 -2.40
C GLY A 69 -20.04 -6.24 -1.13
N GLU A 70 -20.02 -7.28 -0.32
CA GLU A 70 -19.32 -7.33 0.97
C GLU A 70 -17.81 -7.03 0.86
N ASP A 71 -17.17 -7.42 -0.25
CA ASP A 71 -15.73 -7.19 -0.44
C ASP A 71 -15.40 -5.72 -0.70
N GLN A 72 -16.30 -4.96 -1.32
CA GLN A 72 -16.15 -3.50 -1.44
C GLN A 72 -16.20 -2.82 -0.09
N ALA A 73 -17.19 -3.15 0.75
CA ALA A 73 -17.34 -2.57 2.08
C ALA A 73 -16.13 -2.90 2.97
N LYS A 74 -15.60 -4.12 2.87
CA LYS A 74 -14.38 -4.54 3.56
C LYS A 74 -13.14 -3.79 3.07
N LEU A 75 -13.02 -3.57 1.75
CA LEU A 75 -11.96 -2.74 1.19
C LEU A 75 -12.08 -1.29 1.67
N ASP A 76 -13.28 -0.73 1.72
CA ASP A 76 -13.53 0.64 2.18
C ASP A 76 -13.09 0.84 3.63
N THR A 77 -13.41 -0.12 4.51
CA THR A 77 -12.93 -0.10 5.91
C THR A 77 -11.40 -0.20 5.98
N GLY A 78 -10.77 -0.98 5.10
CA GLY A 78 -9.31 -1.05 5.00
C GLY A 78 -8.71 0.27 4.51
N MET A 79 -9.28 0.86 3.44
CA MET A 79 -8.83 2.14 2.89
C MET A 79 -9.00 3.30 3.88
N ALA A 80 -10.06 3.28 4.70
CA ALA A 80 -10.25 4.27 5.76
C ALA A 80 -9.12 4.19 6.80
N GLN A 81 -8.75 2.97 7.23
CA GLN A 81 -7.62 2.78 8.16
C GLN A 81 -6.29 3.21 7.54
N VAL A 82 -6.04 2.86 6.27
CA VAL A 82 -4.84 3.30 5.54
C VAL A 82 -4.77 4.82 5.46
N ARG A 83 -5.91 5.49 5.22
CA ARG A 83 -5.98 6.95 5.17
C ARG A 83 -5.65 7.58 6.52
N VAL A 84 -6.27 7.13 7.61
CA VAL A 84 -5.97 7.62 8.96
C VAL A 84 -4.50 7.40 9.32
N TRP A 85 -3.96 6.21 8.99
CA TRP A 85 -2.55 5.92 9.21
C TRP A 85 -1.64 6.82 8.37
N MET A 86 -1.98 7.09 7.09
CA MET A 86 -1.22 7.98 6.22
C MET A 86 -1.20 9.41 6.77
N GLU A 87 -2.34 9.92 7.24
CA GLU A 87 -2.45 11.24 7.86
C GLU A 87 -1.55 11.33 9.11
N ALA A 88 -1.63 10.34 10.01
CA ALA A 88 -0.76 10.28 11.19
C ALA A 88 0.73 10.12 10.85
N PHE A 89 1.05 9.33 9.82
CA PHE A 89 2.42 9.15 9.34
C PHE A 89 3.00 10.45 8.77
N MET A 90 2.19 11.20 8.01
CA MET A 90 2.58 12.51 7.47
C MET A 90 2.76 13.55 8.58
N GLU A 91 1.85 13.58 9.56
CA GLU A 91 1.97 14.46 10.72
C GLU A 91 3.27 14.18 11.49
N LYS A 92 3.55 12.90 11.78
CA LYS A 92 4.81 12.51 12.42
C LYS A 92 6.03 12.92 11.60
N ARG A 93 5.95 12.86 10.27
CA ARG A 93 7.07 13.29 9.42
C ARG A 93 7.26 14.80 9.39
N ARG A 94 6.19 15.58 9.52
CA ARG A 94 6.25 17.04 9.63
C ARG A 94 7.02 17.48 10.88
N ASP A 95 6.96 16.70 11.95
CA ASP A 95 7.70 16.94 13.20
C ASP A 95 9.20 16.58 13.13
N TYR A 96 9.69 16.00 12.03
CA TYR A 96 11.12 15.75 11.77
C TYR A 96 11.66 16.67 10.65
N PRO A 97 12.01 17.93 10.95
CA PRO A 97 12.42 18.90 9.93
C PRO A 97 13.78 18.64 9.25
N HIS A 98 14.55 17.60 9.64
CA HIS A 98 15.96 17.46 9.24
C HIS A 98 16.24 16.46 8.10
N LEU A 99 15.23 15.87 7.45
CA LEU A 99 15.47 14.88 6.39
C LEU A 99 15.61 15.49 4.97
N GLU A 100 15.21 16.75 4.78
CA GLU A 100 15.37 17.44 3.49
C GLU A 100 16.76 18.06 3.29
N ASP A 101 17.61 18.09 4.33
CA ASP A 101 19.00 18.59 4.27
C ASP A 101 20.01 17.55 3.74
N PHE A 102 19.59 16.28 3.54
CA PHE A 102 20.48 15.16 3.22
C PHE A 102 20.36 14.60 1.79
N MET A 103 19.55 15.23 0.91
CA MET A 103 19.37 14.86 -0.51
C MET A 103 19.67 16.04 -1.42
#